data_AF-A0A9E2FZQ5-F1
#
_entry.id   AF-A0A9E2FZQ5-F1
#
_cell.length_a   1.000
_cell.length_b   1.000
_cell.length_c   1.000
_cell.angle_alpha   90.00
_cell.angle_beta   90.00
_cell.angle_gamma   90.00
#
_symmetry.space_group_name_H-M   'P 1'
#
loop_
_entity.id
_entity.type
_entity.pdbx_description
1 polymer ?
#
loop_
_entity_poly.entity_id
_entity_poly.type
_entity_poly.pdbx_seq_one_letter_code
_entity_poly.pdbx_strand_id
1 'polypeptide(L)'
;MTKFHWPIFIPFMVFLAFLSGEMALAQSRLDFRSADSLTYQLYQQAHWRPLRKAGKEVLSSGIDYQYLRARLGYANFATGNYIGAEKHFSRALGFNAYDEFSQAMLYYSLKATLKHTEAGSVYRSLSPSLQQKVAPGKSFKLFEAHADYGTVLRSKADGLNAAILAGSDSLYGEEQIYGNGNILDAGLKLQLMPGLLFYAGGQSISIPLRNHFVVTDYAFATDSIVRDTIYHYNSYYYSLQSRQHDTVFHHRLSQQSVYVQAIFSPSAKIRFTLGMHMLQVKQTNTYSQQETVTWSDTAWVNTETAELSLVEAPLTQMRFADSVRTLNDYSLMANVRINAGVFSPEFGYAYSKLNYSKKIQQLQAGLFIMPMGNLNLYSHSVFAFMITQSKQSTVFKQTIGFNIARPLWFEASVLTGKLNLFADQNGYIIYNMPDEVSLKLESVLTCLIGKNLQLSLRVQHTQAKRPYFWYNNTESALNKSQYSIQSQTIIGGVKWIF
;
A
#
# COMPACT_ATOMS: atom_id res chain seq x y z
N MET A 1 16.17 69.46 -68.31
CA MET A 1 16.07 70.17 -67.02
C MET A 1 14.68 70.77 -66.92
N THR A 2 14.06 70.66 -65.74
CA THR A 2 12.75 71.22 -65.31
C THR A 2 11.49 70.77 -66.07
N LYS A 3 10.34 70.43 -65.48
CA LYS A 3 9.86 70.20 -64.10
C LYS A 3 8.51 69.49 -64.33
N PHE A 4 8.26 68.33 -63.71
CA PHE A 4 6.97 67.61 -63.83
C PHE A 4 6.15 67.88 -62.55
N HIS A 5 4.91 68.35 -62.72
CA HIS A 5 3.94 68.57 -61.66
C HIS A 5 2.99 67.35 -61.57
N TRP A 6 2.86 66.75 -60.38
CA TRP A 6 1.69 65.94 -59.97
C TRP A 6 0.50 66.90 -59.73
N PRO A 7 -0.82 66.51 -59.72
CA PRO A 7 -1.42 65.35 -59.03
C PRO A 7 -2.60 64.71 -59.83
N ILE A 8 -3.28 63.61 -59.47
CA ILE A 8 -4.57 63.65 -58.71
C ILE A 8 -5.12 62.22 -58.43
N PHE A 9 -4.52 61.12 -58.90
CA PHE A 9 -5.17 59.79 -58.80
C PHE A 9 -4.98 59.02 -57.49
N ILE A 10 -4.17 59.52 -56.55
CA ILE A 10 -3.83 58.79 -55.31
C ILE A 10 -4.73 59.12 -54.09
N PRO A 11 -5.34 60.32 -53.92
CA PRO A 11 -6.15 60.58 -52.73
C PRO A 11 -7.49 59.80 -52.72
N PHE A 12 -8.02 59.43 -53.89
CA PHE A 12 -9.34 58.77 -53.97
C PHE A 12 -9.27 57.26 -53.66
N MET A 13 -8.16 56.59 -54.00
CA MET A 13 -7.98 55.16 -53.68
C MET A 13 -7.62 54.91 -52.21
N VAL A 14 -6.91 55.85 -51.56
CA VAL A 14 -6.63 55.74 -50.12
C VAL A 14 -7.88 56.04 -49.28
N PHE A 15 -8.78 56.91 -49.74
CA PHE A 15 -10.06 57.17 -49.07
C PHE A 15 -11.05 56.00 -49.19
N LEU A 16 -11.05 55.27 -50.31
CA LEU A 16 -11.86 54.03 -50.49
C LEU A 16 -11.30 52.81 -49.74
N ALA A 17 -9.99 52.77 -49.48
CA ALA A 17 -9.39 51.75 -48.61
C ALA A 17 -9.66 52.00 -47.12
N PHE A 18 -9.85 53.26 -46.71
CA PHE A 18 -10.27 53.59 -45.34
C PHE A 18 -11.78 53.39 -45.10
N LEU A 19 -12.62 53.46 -46.14
CA LEU A 19 -14.07 53.23 -46.02
C LEU A 19 -14.51 51.76 -46.18
N SER A 20 -13.61 50.87 -46.60
CA SER A 20 -13.88 49.42 -46.67
C SER A 20 -13.33 48.63 -45.46
N GLY A 21 -12.56 49.28 -44.58
CA GLY A 21 -11.97 48.67 -43.39
C GLY A 21 -12.93 48.47 -42.20
N GLU A 22 -14.10 49.11 -42.20
CA GLU A 22 -15.04 49.05 -41.06
C GLU A 22 -16.23 48.09 -41.26
N MET A 23 -16.43 47.54 -42.46
CA MET A 23 -17.50 46.58 -42.75
C MET A 23 -17.00 45.14 -42.89
N ALA A 24 -16.06 44.72 -42.06
CA ALA A 24 -15.66 43.31 -42.02
C ALA A 24 -15.01 42.89 -40.70
N LEU A 25 -15.64 43.16 -39.55
CA LEU A 25 -15.51 42.36 -38.31
C LEU A 25 -16.63 42.74 -37.31
N ALA A 26 -17.87 42.87 -37.79
CA ALA A 26 -19.02 42.65 -36.90
C ALA A 26 -19.13 41.14 -36.64
N GLN A 27 -18.15 40.56 -35.93
CA GLN A 27 -18.44 39.34 -35.18
C GLN A 27 -19.48 39.79 -34.16
N SER A 28 -20.75 39.50 -34.42
CA SER A 28 -21.83 39.74 -33.46
C SER A 28 -21.37 39.15 -32.14
N ARG A 29 -21.04 40.01 -31.18
CA ARG A 29 -20.60 39.57 -29.85
C ARG A 29 -21.68 38.62 -29.36
N LEU A 30 -21.30 37.37 -29.11
CA LEU A 30 -22.21 36.34 -28.61
C LEU A 30 -22.99 36.95 -27.44
N ASP A 31 -24.30 37.10 -27.60
CA ASP A 31 -25.16 37.69 -26.59
C ASP A 31 -25.84 36.61 -25.76
N PHE A 32 -26.40 36.98 -24.61
CA PHE A 32 -27.04 36.03 -23.71
C PHE A 32 -28.17 35.24 -24.41
N ARG A 33 -28.94 35.90 -25.28
CA ARG A 33 -30.13 35.30 -25.90
C ARG A 33 -29.76 34.24 -26.94
N SER A 34 -28.79 34.54 -27.80
CA SER A 34 -28.24 33.59 -28.77
C SER A 34 -27.53 32.44 -28.08
N ALA A 35 -26.74 32.73 -27.04
CA ALA A 35 -26.10 31.70 -26.21
C ALA A 35 -27.12 30.77 -25.55
N ASP A 36 -28.21 31.30 -25.00
CA ASP A 36 -29.24 30.50 -24.36
C ASP A 36 -30.03 29.65 -25.34
N SER A 37 -30.48 30.25 -26.45
CA SER A 37 -31.21 29.54 -27.49
C SER A 37 -30.38 28.38 -28.06
N LEU A 38 -29.11 28.64 -28.43
CA LEU A 38 -28.20 27.63 -28.96
C LEU A 38 -27.98 26.49 -27.98
N THR A 39 -27.61 26.79 -26.73
CA THR A 39 -27.29 25.75 -25.75
C THR A 39 -28.51 24.97 -25.29
N TYR A 40 -29.69 25.61 -25.27
CA TYR A 40 -30.95 24.93 -25.01
C TYR A 40 -31.34 23.98 -26.14
N GLN A 41 -31.23 24.42 -27.39
CA GLN A 41 -31.52 23.59 -28.56
C GLN A 41 -30.61 22.34 -28.59
N LEU A 42 -29.31 22.52 -28.39
CA LEU A 42 -28.36 21.40 -28.35
C LEU A 42 -28.66 20.44 -27.18
N TYR A 43 -29.14 20.95 -26.05
CA TYR A 43 -29.58 20.13 -24.92
C TYR A 43 -30.82 19.30 -25.27
N GLN A 44 -31.85 19.91 -25.85
CA GLN A 44 -33.08 19.23 -26.26
C GLN A 44 -32.83 18.16 -27.33
N GLN A 45 -31.89 18.40 -28.23
CA GLN A 45 -31.48 17.45 -29.27
C GLN A 45 -30.53 16.35 -28.78
N ALA A 46 -30.19 16.32 -27.49
CA ALA A 46 -29.20 15.40 -26.92
C ALA A 46 -27.80 15.47 -27.58
N HIS A 47 -27.47 16.61 -28.18
CA HIS A 47 -26.19 16.85 -28.83
C HIS A 47 -25.12 17.24 -27.81
N TRP A 48 -24.73 16.28 -26.96
CA TRP A 48 -23.88 16.54 -25.78
C TRP A 48 -22.47 17.05 -26.11
N ARG A 49 -21.83 16.51 -27.14
CA ARG A 49 -20.48 16.96 -27.55
C ARG A 49 -20.52 18.38 -28.10
N PRO A 50 -21.41 18.72 -29.06
CA PRO A 50 -21.63 20.11 -29.48
C PRO A 50 -21.99 21.05 -28.32
N LEU A 51 -22.90 20.64 -27.43
CA LEU A 51 -23.29 21.44 -26.27
C LEU A 51 -22.10 21.78 -25.37
N ARG A 52 -21.23 20.80 -25.09
CA ARG A 52 -20.00 21.02 -24.31
C ARG A 52 -19.05 22.00 -24.98
N LYS A 53 -18.90 21.92 -26.31
CA LYS A 53 -18.05 22.84 -27.08
C LYS A 53 -18.62 24.26 -27.06
N ALA A 54 -19.88 24.43 -27.49
CA ALA A 54 -20.56 25.72 -27.51
C ALA A 54 -20.62 26.35 -26.12
N GLY A 55 -20.93 25.58 -25.08
CA GLY A 55 -20.95 26.11 -23.72
C GLY A 55 -19.58 26.54 -23.19
N LYS A 56 -18.47 25.94 -23.64
CA LYS A 56 -17.13 26.42 -23.31
C LYS A 56 -16.87 27.79 -23.95
N GLU A 57 -17.31 27.98 -25.19
CA GLU A 57 -17.21 29.26 -25.92
C GLU A 57 -18.06 30.34 -25.23
N VAL A 58 -19.32 30.03 -24.88
CA VAL A 58 -20.23 30.91 -24.12
C VAL A 58 -19.62 31.31 -22.76
N LEU A 59 -19.07 30.36 -22.01
CA LEU A 59 -18.42 30.66 -20.73
C LEU A 59 -17.17 31.52 -20.92
N SER A 60 -16.40 31.33 -22.00
CA SER A 60 -15.22 32.13 -22.29
C SER A 60 -15.53 33.56 -22.71
N SER A 61 -16.74 33.82 -23.23
CA SER A 61 -17.22 35.18 -23.54
C SER A 61 -17.79 35.90 -22.31
N GLY A 62 -17.69 35.31 -21.11
CA GLY A 62 -18.15 35.89 -19.85
C GLY A 62 -19.63 35.65 -19.53
N ILE A 63 -20.33 34.84 -20.33
CA ILE A 63 -21.74 34.52 -20.10
C ILE A 63 -21.81 33.27 -19.21
N ASP A 64 -22.11 33.45 -17.92
CA ASP A 64 -22.24 32.36 -16.94
C ASP A 64 -23.55 32.51 -16.15
N TYR A 65 -24.48 31.57 -16.33
CA TYR A 65 -25.78 31.56 -15.66
C TYR A 65 -26.21 30.13 -15.33
N GLN A 66 -27.19 30.00 -14.42
CA GLN A 66 -27.61 28.73 -13.83
C GLN A 66 -27.94 27.65 -14.88
N TYR A 67 -28.84 27.94 -15.82
CA TYR A 67 -29.31 26.93 -16.79
C TYR A 67 -28.20 26.46 -17.75
N LEU A 68 -27.30 27.35 -18.17
CA LEU A 68 -26.12 26.95 -18.93
C LEU A 68 -25.28 25.94 -18.14
N ARG A 69 -25.02 26.22 -16.86
CA ARG A 69 -24.27 25.30 -15.99
C ARG A 69 -24.99 23.97 -15.81
N ALA A 70 -26.29 23.96 -15.56
CA ALA A 70 -27.07 22.72 -15.45
C ALA A 70 -27.04 21.88 -16.74
N ARG A 71 -27.23 22.51 -17.92
CA ARG A 71 -27.16 21.84 -19.23
C ARG A 71 -25.77 21.26 -19.50
N LEU A 72 -24.71 22.01 -19.20
CA LEU A 72 -23.34 21.52 -19.33
C LEU A 72 -23.02 20.41 -18.33
N GLY A 73 -23.55 20.49 -17.11
CA GLY A 73 -23.45 19.43 -16.11
C GLY A 73 -24.03 18.13 -16.63
N TYR A 74 -25.26 18.20 -17.16
CA TYR A 74 -25.93 17.03 -17.72
C TYR A 74 -25.21 16.48 -18.95
N ALA A 75 -24.75 17.34 -19.87
CA ALA A 75 -23.98 16.90 -21.04
C ALA A 75 -22.67 16.19 -20.65
N ASN A 76 -21.99 16.66 -19.59
CA ASN A 76 -20.81 15.99 -19.06
C ASN A 76 -21.19 14.64 -18.41
N PHE A 77 -22.26 14.59 -17.62
CA PHE A 77 -22.76 13.36 -17.01
C PHE A 77 -23.12 12.29 -18.08
N ALA A 78 -23.88 12.69 -19.10
CA ALA A 78 -24.31 11.84 -20.21
C ALA A 78 -23.14 11.33 -21.06
N THR A 79 -22.02 12.07 -21.09
CA THR A 79 -20.78 11.65 -21.78
C THR A 79 -19.78 10.94 -20.87
N GLY A 80 -20.17 10.62 -19.63
CA GLY A 80 -19.34 9.90 -18.66
C GLY A 80 -18.24 10.75 -18.01
N ASN A 81 -18.20 12.06 -18.24
CA ASN A 81 -17.30 12.99 -17.54
C ASN A 81 -17.93 13.45 -16.23
N TYR A 82 -18.02 12.56 -15.25
CA TYR A 82 -18.69 12.82 -13.98
C TYR A 82 -18.05 13.94 -13.17
N ILE A 83 -16.73 14.10 -13.22
CA ILE A 83 -16.04 15.22 -12.56
C ILE A 83 -16.39 16.56 -13.22
N GLY A 84 -16.46 16.60 -14.56
CA GLY A 84 -16.97 17.76 -15.28
C GLY A 84 -18.41 18.08 -14.87
N ALA A 85 -19.25 17.06 -14.71
CA ALA A 85 -20.61 17.20 -14.24
C ALA A 85 -20.66 17.79 -12.81
N GLU A 86 -19.88 17.25 -11.87
CA GLU A 86 -19.75 17.77 -10.50
C GLU A 86 -19.40 19.26 -10.48
N LYS A 87 -18.42 19.69 -11.29
CA LYS A 87 -18.01 21.10 -11.42
C LYS A 87 -19.17 21.98 -11.87
N HIS A 88 -19.88 21.56 -12.91
CA HIS A 88 -20.96 22.36 -13.49
C HIS A 88 -22.20 22.41 -12.58
N PHE A 89 -22.62 21.28 -11.99
CA PHE A 89 -23.74 21.26 -11.05
C PHE A 89 -23.43 22.03 -9.77
N SER A 90 -22.21 21.92 -9.22
CA SER A 90 -21.80 22.72 -8.06
C SER A 90 -21.86 24.23 -8.36
N ARG A 91 -21.50 24.63 -9.59
CA ARG A 91 -21.58 26.03 -10.00
C ARG A 91 -23.02 26.48 -10.24
N ALA A 92 -23.89 25.64 -10.80
CA ALA A 92 -25.32 25.91 -10.92
C ALA A 92 -25.97 26.14 -9.55
N LEU A 93 -25.64 25.29 -8.56
CA LEU A 93 -26.10 25.44 -7.18
C LEU A 93 -25.56 26.69 -6.47
N GLY A 94 -24.45 27.26 -6.96
CA GLY A 94 -23.97 28.56 -6.51
C GLY A 94 -24.85 29.73 -6.97
N PHE A 95 -25.62 29.57 -8.06
CA PHE A 95 -26.62 30.54 -8.49
C PHE A 95 -27.97 30.32 -7.79
N ASN A 96 -28.37 29.06 -7.64
CA ASN A 96 -29.59 28.68 -6.93
C ASN A 96 -29.38 27.37 -6.17
N ALA A 97 -29.23 27.47 -4.85
CA ALA A 97 -28.99 26.32 -3.99
C ALA A 97 -30.16 25.33 -3.92
N TYR A 98 -31.37 25.75 -4.33
CA TYR A 98 -32.61 24.98 -4.24
C TYR A 98 -33.00 24.29 -5.56
N ASP A 99 -32.17 24.37 -6.60
CA ASP A 99 -32.43 23.69 -7.88
C ASP A 99 -32.35 22.16 -7.72
N GLU A 100 -33.51 21.51 -7.55
CA GLU A 100 -33.61 20.07 -7.29
C GLU A 100 -32.90 19.23 -8.35
N PHE A 101 -32.94 19.67 -9.62
CA PHE A 101 -32.25 18.99 -10.71
C PHE A 101 -30.74 18.95 -10.51
N SER A 102 -30.11 20.11 -10.29
CA SER A 102 -28.66 20.16 -10.05
C SER A 102 -28.25 19.45 -8.76
N GLN A 103 -29.08 19.49 -7.71
CA GLN A 103 -28.83 18.77 -6.47
C GLN A 103 -28.80 17.24 -6.69
N ALA A 104 -29.83 16.70 -7.36
CA ALA A 104 -29.91 15.28 -7.67
C ALA A 104 -28.76 14.82 -8.58
N MET A 105 -28.45 15.60 -9.61
CA MET A 105 -27.40 15.25 -10.55
C MET A 105 -25.99 15.36 -9.94
N LEU A 106 -25.77 16.26 -8.99
CA LEU A 106 -24.54 16.29 -8.19
C LEU A 106 -24.39 15.00 -7.36
N TYR A 107 -25.47 14.57 -6.69
CA TYR A 107 -25.50 13.30 -5.94
C TYR A 107 -25.12 12.10 -6.82
N TYR A 108 -25.71 11.98 -8.02
CA TYR A 108 -25.40 10.88 -8.94
C TYR A 108 -23.98 10.94 -9.50
N SER A 109 -23.47 12.15 -9.79
CA SER A 109 -22.10 12.33 -10.30
C SER A 109 -21.05 11.86 -9.28
N LEU A 110 -21.26 12.17 -7.99
CA LEU A 110 -20.41 11.71 -6.89
C LEU A 110 -20.45 10.17 -6.75
N LYS A 111 -21.64 9.56 -6.83
CA LYS A 111 -21.75 8.08 -6.77
C LYS A 111 -21.04 7.39 -7.94
N ALA A 112 -21.10 7.96 -9.13
CA ALA A 112 -20.46 7.40 -10.32
C ALA A 112 -18.92 7.38 -10.25
N THR A 113 -18.33 8.16 -9.34
CA THR A 113 -16.88 8.19 -9.05
C THR A 113 -16.52 7.56 -7.71
N LEU A 114 -17.40 6.72 -7.13
CA LEU A 114 -17.24 6.04 -5.84
C LEU A 114 -17.05 7.00 -4.65
N LYS A 115 -17.56 8.23 -4.77
CA LYS A 115 -17.57 9.24 -3.69
C LYS A 115 -18.80 9.10 -2.79
N HIS A 116 -18.95 7.95 -2.16
CA HIS A 116 -20.18 7.58 -1.44
C HIS A 116 -20.48 8.45 -0.23
N THR A 117 -19.48 8.80 0.59
CA THR A 117 -19.69 9.66 1.77
C THR A 117 -19.96 11.10 1.36
N GLU A 118 -19.29 11.60 0.33
CA GLU A 118 -19.55 12.91 -0.26
C GLU A 118 -20.97 12.99 -0.83
N ALA A 119 -21.39 11.99 -1.59
CA ALA A 119 -22.76 11.88 -2.09
C ALA A 119 -23.76 11.85 -0.92
N GLY A 120 -23.45 11.13 0.16
CA GLY A 120 -24.26 11.13 1.37
C GLY A 120 -24.35 12.48 2.07
N SER A 121 -23.30 13.32 2.03
CA SER A 121 -23.35 14.70 2.53
C SER A 121 -24.32 15.57 1.71
N VAL A 122 -24.30 15.44 0.38
CA VAL A 122 -25.25 16.12 -0.52
C VAL A 122 -26.67 15.62 -0.26
N TYR A 123 -26.85 14.30 -0.12
CA TYR A 123 -28.15 13.69 0.17
C TYR A 123 -28.81 14.29 1.42
N ARG A 124 -28.04 14.49 2.51
CA ARG A 124 -28.57 15.06 3.75
C ARG A 124 -29.03 16.51 3.62
N SER A 125 -28.52 17.26 2.64
CA SER A 125 -28.98 18.63 2.34
C SER A 125 -30.20 18.71 1.43
N LEU A 126 -30.66 17.58 0.86
CA LEU A 126 -31.83 17.55 -0.02
C LEU A 126 -33.14 17.66 0.76
N SER A 127 -34.19 18.19 0.10
CA SER A 127 -35.56 18.14 0.63
C SER A 127 -36.02 16.68 0.83
N PRO A 128 -36.90 16.39 1.82
CA PRO A 128 -37.39 15.02 2.05
C PRO A 128 -38.02 14.37 0.81
N SER A 129 -38.76 15.15 0.01
CA SER A 129 -39.35 14.69 -1.26
C SER A 129 -38.28 14.29 -2.27
N LEU A 130 -37.20 15.06 -2.39
CA LEU A 130 -36.10 14.75 -3.30
C LEU A 130 -35.25 13.58 -2.80
N GLN A 131 -35.02 13.47 -1.49
CA GLN A 131 -34.37 12.30 -0.87
C GLN A 131 -35.06 10.99 -1.27
N GLN A 132 -36.39 10.96 -1.16
CA GLN A 132 -37.20 9.80 -1.53
C GLN A 132 -37.09 9.46 -3.03
N LYS A 133 -36.96 10.47 -3.90
CA LYS A 133 -36.76 10.26 -5.35
C LYS A 133 -35.37 9.71 -5.68
N VAL A 134 -34.31 10.24 -5.07
CA VAL A 134 -32.93 9.90 -5.50
C VAL A 134 -32.39 8.60 -4.89
N ALA A 135 -32.81 8.25 -3.68
CA ALA A 135 -32.39 7.04 -2.99
C ALA A 135 -33.47 6.57 -2.00
N PRO A 136 -34.54 5.91 -2.49
CA PRO A 136 -35.55 5.32 -1.61
C PRO A 136 -34.92 4.19 -0.79
N GLY A 137 -34.85 4.33 0.53
CA GLY A 137 -34.31 3.28 1.38
C GLY A 137 -33.91 3.73 2.78
N LYS A 138 -33.45 2.76 3.58
CA LYS A 138 -32.97 3.02 4.95
C LYS A 138 -31.60 3.69 4.92
N SER A 139 -31.44 4.70 5.78
CA SER A 139 -30.16 5.39 6.00
C SER A 139 -29.05 4.45 6.48
N PHE A 140 -29.41 3.48 7.34
CA PHE A 140 -28.54 2.41 7.79
C PHE A 140 -28.63 1.20 6.85
N LYS A 141 -27.49 0.68 6.38
CA LYS A 141 -27.43 -0.58 5.64
C LYS A 141 -26.06 -1.24 5.72
N LEU A 142 -26.03 -2.58 5.60
CA LEU A 142 -24.84 -3.28 5.16
C LEU A 142 -24.51 -2.79 3.75
N PHE A 143 -23.27 -2.33 3.54
CA PHE A 143 -22.84 -1.71 2.30
C PHE A 143 -22.00 -2.68 1.46
N GLU A 144 -21.01 -3.30 2.10
CA GLU A 144 -20.15 -4.32 1.48
C GLU A 144 -19.82 -5.42 2.48
N ALA A 145 -19.59 -6.63 1.98
CA ALA A 145 -18.92 -7.72 2.70
C ALA A 145 -17.85 -8.30 1.79
N HIS A 146 -16.71 -8.72 2.34
CA HIS A 146 -15.67 -9.36 1.54
C HIS A 146 -14.91 -10.42 2.32
N ALA A 147 -14.30 -11.34 1.56
CA ALA A 147 -13.38 -12.33 2.05
C ALA A 147 -12.31 -12.63 0.99
N ASP A 148 -11.06 -12.66 1.42
CA ASP A 148 -9.89 -12.92 0.60
C ASP A 148 -9.05 -14.06 1.20
N TYR A 149 -8.47 -14.88 0.32
CA TYR A 149 -7.49 -15.89 0.67
C TYR A 149 -6.25 -15.73 -0.20
N GLY A 150 -5.08 -15.77 0.42
CA GLY A 150 -3.81 -15.64 -0.26
C GLY A 150 -2.76 -16.64 0.18
N THR A 151 -1.85 -16.95 -0.73
CA THR A 151 -0.65 -17.75 -0.48
C THR A 151 0.60 -16.97 -0.89
N VAL A 152 1.68 -17.13 -0.12
CA VAL A 152 2.97 -16.48 -0.34
C VAL A 152 4.01 -17.56 -0.62
N LEU A 153 4.63 -17.49 -1.79
CA LEU A 153 5.74 -18.34 -2.22
C LEU A 153 7.05 -17.55 -2.10
N ARG A 154 8.06 -18.09 -1.43
CA ARG A 154 9.34 -17.42 -1.20
C ARG A 154 10.49 -18.16 -1.89
N SER A 155 11.38 -17.43 -2.55
CA SER A 155 12.69 -17.96 -2.93
C SER A 155 13.50 -18.27 -1.66
N LYS A 156 14.46 -19.19 -1.74
CA LYS A 156 15.29 -19.58 -0.57
C LYS A 156 14.42 -19.94 0.63
N ALA A 157 13.33 -20.65 0.37
CA ALA A 157 12.43 -21.14 1.41
C ALA A 157 13.17 -22.03 2.41
N ASP A 158 14.26 -22.69 1.99
CA ASP A 158 15.12 -23.57 2.79
C ASP A 158 16.39 -22.90 3.35
N GLY A 159 16.56 -21.59 3.15
CA GLY A 159 17.70 -20.84 3.70
C GLY A 159 18.99 -20.97 2.89
N LEU A 160 20.11 -20.76 3.58
CA LEU A 160 21.48 -20.87 3.08
C LEU A 160 22.00 -22.31 3.25
N ASN A 161 23.01 -22.67 2.46
CA ASN A 161 23.78 -23.89 2.70
C ASN A 161 24.67 -23.71 3.94
N ALA A 162 24.92 -24.79 4.68
CA ALA A 162 25.70 -24.78 5.91
C ALA A 162 27.08 -24.11 5.80
N ALA A 163 27.84 -24.37 4.73
CA ALA A 163 29.17 -23.78 4.52
C ALA A 163 29.11 -22.25 4.32
N ILE A 164 28.05 -21.75 3.64
CA ILE A 164 27.83 -20.31 3.48
C ILE A 164 27.41 -19.69 4.81
N LEU A 165 26.55 -20.39 5.55
CA LEU A 165 26.01 -19.92 6.83
C LEU A 165 27.10 -19.83 7.91
N ALA A 166 27.99 -20.82 7.99
CA ALA A 166 29.05 -20.87 8.99
C ALA A 166 30.27 -19.97 8.69
N GLY A 167 30.33 -19.38 7.51
CA GLY A 167 31.45 -18.53 7.08
C GLY A 167 32.76 -19.29 6.87
N SER A 168 33.84 -18.55 6.65
CA SER A 168 35.17 -19.13 6.36
C SER A 168 35.71 -20.00 7.48
N ASP A 169 35.44 -19.61 8.72
CA ASP A 169 35.98 -20.27 9.91
C ASP A 169 35.18 -21.52 10.28
N SER A 170 33.99 -21.69 9.69
CA SER A 170 33.12 -22.86 9.88
C SER A 170 32.76 -23.15 11.34
N LEU A 171 32.87 -22.14 12.22
CA LEU A 171 32.66 -22.30 13.68
C LEU A 171 31.19 -22.18 14.09
N TYR A 172 30.51 -21.16 13.55
CA TYR A 172 29.14 -20.85 13.93
C TYR A 172 28.43 -20.06 12.83
N GLY A 173 27.16 -20.40 12.58
CA GLY A 173 26.26 -19.62 11.75
C GLY A 173 24.81 -19.79 12.19
N GLU A 174 24.01 -18.73 12.07
CA GLU A 174 22.58 -18.73 12.39
C GLU A 174 21.75 -17.91 11.40
N GLU A 175 20.56 -18.40 11.09
CA GLU A 175 19.56 -17.65 10.33
C GLU A 175 18.13 -17.98 10.75
N GLN A 176 17.21 -17.04 10.47
CA GLN A 176 15.78 -17.24 10.62
C GLN A 176 15.12 -17.31 9.25
N ILE A 177 14.49 -18.43 8.94
CA ILE A 177 13.93 -18.72 7.62
C ILE A 177 12.40 -18.65 7.69
N TYR A 178 11.81 -17.78 6.88
CA TYR A 178 10.36 -17.70 6.69
C TYR A 178 9.96 -18.46 5.43
N GLY A 179 9.17 -19.53 5.60
CA GLY A 179 8.68 -20.40 4.53
C GLY A 179 7.44 -19.86 3.81
N ASN A 180 6.76 -20.72 3.05
CA ASN A 180 5.54 -20.36 2.33
C ASN A 180 4.37 -20.21 3.30
N GLY A 181 3.66 -19.08 3.25
CA GLY A 181 2.64 -18.72 4.23
C GLY A 181 1.28 -18.45 3.60
N ASN A 182 0.25 -18.41 4.43
CA ASN A 182 -1.12 -18.12 4.00
C ASN A 182 -1.66 -16.86 4.69
N ILE A 183 -2.56 -16.17 4.00
CA ILE A 183 -3.23 -14.95 4.42
C ILE A 183 -4.73 -15.20 4.28
N LEU A 184 -5.48 -14.90 5.33
CA LEU A 184 -6.94 -14.80 5.32
C LEU A 184 -7.31 -13.38 5.72
N ASP A 185 -8.27 -12.79 5.02
CA ASP A 185 -8.78 -11.45 5.28
C ASP A 185 -10.28 -11.43 5.07
N ALA A 186 -11.03 -10.81 5.96
CA ALA A 186 -12.47 -10.67 5.81
C ALA A 186 -12.97 -9.42 6.52
N GLY A 187 -14.03 -8.82 6.00
CA GLY A 187 -14.60 -7.65 6.64
C GLY A 187 -15.94 -7.20 6.07
N LEU A 188 -16.56 -6.30 6.83
CA LEU A 188 -17.85 -5.72 6.56
C LEU A 188 -17.74 -4.20 6.55
N LYS A 189 -18.45 -3.57 5.61
CA LYS A 189 -18.64 -2.13 5.56
C LYS A 189 -20.11 -1.83 5.76
N LEU A 190 -20.41 -1.00 6.76
CA LEU A 190 -21.74 -0.51 7.07
C LEU A 190 -21.83 0.96 6.66
N GLN A 191 -22.96 1.34 6.07
CA GLN A 191 -23.37 2.74 6.02
C GLN A 191 -24.22 2.99 7.26
N LEU A 192 -23.71 3.77 8.20
CA LEU A 192 -24.45 4.10 9.43
C LEU A 192 -25.51 5.17 9.16
N MET A 193 -25.14 6.15 8.34
CA MET A 193 -26.02 7.18 7.80
C MET A 193 -25.43 7.70 6.47
N PRO A 194 -26.22 8.39 5.62
CA PRO A 194 -25.67 9.06 4.45
C PRO A 194 -24.53 10.01 4.84
N GLY A 195 -23.33 9.72 4.37
CA GLY A 195 -22.13 10.51 4.66
C GLY A 195 -21.21 9.94 5.74
N LEU A 196 -21.56 8.79 6.32
CA LEU A 196 -20.75 8.06 7.30
C LEU A 196 -20.74 6.56 6.98
N LEU A 197 -19.56 6.05 6.63
CA LEU A 197 -19.29 4.62 6.47
C LEU A 197 -18.42 4.15 7.63
N PHE A 198 -18.69 2.94 8.10
CA PHE A 198 -17.89 2.25 9.10
C PHE A 198 -17.46 0.90 8.55
N TYR A 199 -16.18 0.56 8.69
CA TYR A 199 -15.64 -0.74 8.31
C TYR A 199 -15.09 -1.45 9.54
N ALA A 200 -15.31 -2.76 9.61
CA ALA A 200 -14.66 -3.65 10.56
C ALA A 200 -14.25 -4.94 9.84
N GLY A 201 -13.02 -5.40 10.08
CA GLY A 201 -12.51 -6.64 9.51
C GLY A 201 -11.37 -7.21 10.32
N GLY A 202 -10.92 -8.40 9.94
CA GLY A 202 -9.81 -9.07 10.59
C GLY A 202 -8.96 -9.88 9.61
N GLN A 203 -7.69 -10.04 9.96
CA GLN A 203 -6.71 -10.77 9.16
C GLN A 203 -6.03 -11.85 10.00
N SER A 204 -5.75 -12.99 9.35
CA SER A 204 -4.98 -14.08 9.92
C SER A 204 -3.83 -14.40 8.97
N ILE A 205 -2.60 -14.33 9.46
CA ILE A 205 -1.39 -14.65 8.71
C ILE A 205 -0.69 -15.81 9.42
N SER A 206 -0.24 -16.78 8.64
CA SER A 206 0.44 -17.95 9.16
C SER A 206 1.63 -18.31 8.30
N ILE A 207 2.82 -18.31 8.90
CA ILE A 207 4.10 -18.48 8.20
C ILE A 207 4.92 -19.55 8.94
N PRO A 208 5.34 -20.63 8.26
CA PRO A 208 6.35 -21.54 8.79
C PRO A 208 7.64 -20.77 9.06
N LEU A 209 8.18 -20.95 10.26
CA LEU A 209 9.42 -20.31 10.70
C LEU A 209 10.42 -21.42 11.00
N ARG A 210 11.66 -21.30 10.55
CA ARG A 210 12.74 -22.21 10.92
C ARG A 210 13.93 -21.43 11.49
N ASN A 211 14.54 -21.94 12.55
CA ASN A 211 15.83 -21.46 13.04
C ASN A 211 16.89 -22.48 12.61
N HIS A 212 17.81 -22.05 11.75
CA HIS A 212 18.86 -22.89 11.19
C HIS A 212 20.19 -22.47 11.80
N PHE A 213 20.90 -23.43 12.36
CA PHE A 213 22.19 -23.25 13.03
C PHE A 213 23.22 -24.21 12.45
N VAL A 214 24.42 -23.70 12.21
CA VAL A 214 25.59 -24.50 11.94
C VAL A 214 26.56 -24.25 13.08
N VAL A 215 26.93 -25.31 13.81
CA VAL A 215 27.76 -25.19 15.02
C VAL A 215 28.87 -26.22 14.97
N THR A 216 30.06 -25.84 15.40
CA THR A 216 31.18 -26.77 15.52
C THR A 216 31.43 -27.06 16.99
N ASP A 217 31.15 -28.30 17.39
CA ASP A 217 31.45 -28.80 18.73
C ASP A 217 32.82 -29.46 18.74
N TYR A 218 33.45 -29.47 19.91
CA TYR A 218 34.74 -30.10 20.13
C TYR A 218 34.62 -31.26 21.10
N ALA A 219 35.33 -32.35 20.82
CA ALA A 219 35.43 -33.52 21.69
C ALA A 219 36.88 -34.02 21.73
N PHE A 220 37.33 -34.43 22.91
CA PHE A 220 38.61 -35.12 23.03
C PHE A 220 38.44 -36.58 22.63
N ALA A 221 39.35 -37.08 21.80
CA ALA A 221 39.46 -38.49 21.45
C ALA A 221 40.81 -39.02 21.95
N THR A 222 40.81 -40.22 22.54
CA THR A 222 42.05 -40.89 22.92
C THR A 222 42.89 -41.17 21.67
N ASP A 223 44.10 -40.66 21.66
CA ASP A 223 45.05 -40.78 20.56
C ASP A 223 45.97 -41.99 20.76
N SER A 224 46.61 -42.08 21.94
CA SER A 224 47.50 -43.19 22.27
C SER A 224 47.59 -43.48 23.77
N ILE A 225 48.02 -44.70 24.08
CA ILE A 225 48.32 -45.14 25.45
C ILE A 225 49.78 -45.58 25.50
N VAL A 226 50.60 -44.90 26.28
CA VAL A 226 52.01 -45.23 26.49
C VAL A 226 52.15 -46.04 27.78
N ARG A 227 52.72 -47.23 27.69
CA ARG A 227 52.96 -48.10 28.85
C ARG A 227 54.40 -47.97 29.31
N ASP A 228 54.59 -47.62 30.58
CA ASP A 228 55.87 -47.68 31.27
C ASP A 228 55.93 -48.94 32.12
N THR A 229 56.72 -49.91 31.69
CA THR A 229 56.88 -51.20 32.38
C THR A 229 57.81 -51.14 33.58
N ILE A 230 58.60 -50.06 33.74
CA ILE A 230 59.55 -49.89 34.86
C ILE A 230 58.84 -49.29 36.05
N TYR A 231 57.96 -48.32 35.81
CA TYR A 231 57.20 -47.64 36.85
C TYR A 231 55.73 -48.08 36.94
N HIS A 232 55.33 -49.05 36.11
CA HIS A 232 54.00 -49.65 36.09
C HIS A 232 52.85 -48.65 35.81
N TYR A 233 53.06 -47.68 34.91
CA TYR A 233 52.04 -46.69 34.52
C TYR A 233 51.55 -46.87 33.09
N ASN A 234 50.24 -46.67 32.87
CA ASN A 234 49.67 -46.42 31.55
C ASN A 234 49.29 -44.94 31.45
N SER A 235 49.92 -44.19 30.54
CA SER A 235 49.63 -42.77 30.28
C SER A 235 48.78 -42.61 29.03
N TYR A 236 47.70 -41.84 29.12
CA TYR A 236 46.71 -41.66 28.06
C TYR A 236 46.85 -40.25 27.46
N TYR A 237 46.95 -40.19 26.13
CA TYR A 237 47.06 -38.94 25.38
C TYR A 237 45.79 -38.71 24.55
N TYR A 238 45.37 -37.45 24.45
CA TYR A 238 44.13 -37.07 23.79
C TYR A 238 44.39 -36.00 22.72
N SER A 239 43.63 -36.07 21.63
CA SER A 239 43.60 -35.03 20.60
C SER A 239 42.22 -34.37 20.58
N LEU A 240 42.20 -33.06 20.31
CA LEU A 240 40.96 -32.31 20.15
C LEU A 240 40.43 -32.52 18.74
N GLN A 241 39.26 -33.12 18.60
CA GLN A 241 38.54 -33.28 17.34
C GLN A 241 37.37 -32.30 17.29
N SER A 242 37.05 -31.81 16.10
CA SER A 242 35.89 -30.96 15.87
C SER A 242 34.88 -31.65 14.97
N ARG A 243 33.59 -31.42 15.25
CA ARG A 243 32.48 -31.92 14.43
C ARG A 243 31.48 -30.80 14.21
N GLN A 244 31.18 -30.56 12.93
CA GLN A 244 30.15 -29.60 12.55
C GLN A 244 28.77 -30.27 12.55
N HIS A 245 27.80 -29.58 13.14
CA HIS A 245 26.40 -29.94 13.21
C HIS A 245 25.57 -28.90 12.46
N ASP A 246 24.77 -29.34 11.50
CA ASP A 246 23.74 -28.56 10.82
C ASP A 246 22.38 -28.93 11.43
N THR A 247 21.76 -27.99 12.13
CA THR A 247 20.54 -28.21 12.91
C THR A 247 19.46 -27.21 12.54
N VAL A 248 18.25 -27.70 12.32
CA VAL A 248 17.08 -26.88 11.96
C VAL A 248 15.92 -27.14 12.91
N PHE A 249 15.46 -26.09 13.58
CA PHE A 249 14.30 -26.11 14.46
C PHE A 249 13.08 -25.53 13.74
N HIS A 250 11.94 -26.22 13.84
CA HIS A 250 10.71 -25.88 13.12
C HIS A 250 9.67 -25.24 14.05
N HIS A 251 9.25 -24.03 13.69
CA HIS A 251 8.30 -23.20 14.43
C HIS A 251 7.25 -22.60 13.50
N ARG A 252 6.39 -21.75 14.08
CA ARG A 252 5.36 -21.03 13.35
C ARG A 252 5.24 -19.59 13.85
N LEU A 253 5.19 -18.66 12.91
CA LEU A 253 4.75 -17.29 13.15
C LEU A 253 3.26 -17.20 12.79
N SER A 254 2.45 -16.81 13.76
CA SER A 254 1.04 -16.51 13.59
C SER A 254 0.75 -15.07 13.93
N GLN A 255 0.04 -14.37 13.06
CA GLN A 255 -0.48 -13.03 13.33
C GLN A 255 -1.99 -13.05 13.19
N GLN A 256 -2.68 -12.47 14.18
CA GLN A 256 -4.09 -12.14 14.11
C GLN A 256 -4.23 -10.63 14.21
N SER A 257 -5.13 -10.03 13.44
CA SER A 257 -5.39 -8.60 13.57
C SER A 257 -6.85 -8.26 13.37
N VAL A 258 -7.22 -7.11 13.94
CA VAL A 258 -8.52 -6.47 13.79
C VAL A 258 -8.28 -5.05 13.30
N TYR A 259 -9.03 -4.65 12.29
CA TYR A 259 -9.02 -3.31 11.75
C TYR A 259 -10.41 -2.70 11.77
N VAL A 260 -10.50 -1.46 12.22
CA VAL A 260 -11.71 -0.65 12.16
C VAL A 260 -11.42 0.68 11.49
N GLN A 261 -12.41 1.20 10.75
CA GLN A 261 -12.28 2.46 10.05
C GLN A 261 -13.60 3.20 10.00
N ALA A 262 -13.54 4.51 10.19
CA ALA A 262 -14.64 5.44 9.94
C ALA A 262 -14.26 6.35 8.76
N ILE A 263 -15.16 6.43 7.77
CA ILE A 263 -15.04 7.37 6.65
C ILE A 263 -16.23 8.31 6.72
N PHE A 264 -15.97 9.62 6.75
CA PHE A 264 -17.04 10.61 6.75
C PHE A 264 -16.71 11.83 5.89
N SER A 265 -17.75 12.48 5.38
CA SER A 265 -17.62 13.67 4.56
C SER A 265 -18.56 14.76 5.05
N PRO A 266 -18.04 15.92 5.50
CA PRO A 266 -18.89 17.06 5.85
C PRO A 266 -19.45 17.78 4.61
N SER A 267 -18.85 17.58 3.43
CA SER A 267 -19.31 18.17 2.16
C SER A 267 -18.94 17.30 0.97
N ALA A 268 -19.38 17.69 -0.22
CA ALA A 268 -19.00 17.06 -1.48
C ALA A 268 -17.48 17.11 -1.78
N LYS A 269 -16.75 18.02 -1.12
CA LYS A 269 -15.34 18.32 -1.43
C LYS A 269 -14.34 17.70 -0.47
N ILE A 270 -14.74 17.29 0.73
CA ILE A 270 -13.81 16.87 1.76
C ILE A 270 -14.24 15.50 2.29
N ARG A 271 -13.27 14.59 2.41
CA ARG A 271 -13.42 13.29 3.05
C ARG A 271 -12.38 13.14 4.13
N PHE A 272 -12.80 12.70 5.30
CA PHE A 272 -11.95 12.25 6.38
C PHE A 272 -12.02 10.73 6.50
N THR A 273 -10.88 10.12 6.82
CA THR A 273 -10.77 8.69 7.12
C THR A 273 -9.97 8.52 8.39
N LEU A 274 -10.55 7.83 9.37
CA LEU A 274 -9.91 7.46 10.62
C LEU A 274 -9.81 5.94 10.65
N GLY A 275 -8.62 5.40 10.89
CA GLY A 275 -8.36 3.97 10.92
C GLY A 275 -7.62 3.56 12.19
N MET A 276 -7.93 2.38 12.70
CA MET A 276 -7.20 1.74 13.79
C MET A 276 -6.96 0.27 13.43
N HIS A 277 -5.70 -0.14 13.52
CA HIS A 277 -5.27 -1.53 13.33
C HIS A 277 -4.67 -2.04 14.64
N MET A 278 -5.19 -3.13 15.16
CA MET A 278 -4.64 -3.85 16.31
C MET A 278 -4.15 -5.21 15.83
N LEU A 279 -2.91 -5.57 16.13
CA LEU A 279 -2.30 -6.82 15.68
C LEU A 279 -1.62 -7.55 16.83
N GLN A 280 -1.82 -8.86 16.89
CA GLN A 280 -1.12 -9.75 17.80
C GLN A 280 -0.24 -10.70 16.98
N VAL A 281 1.06 -10.70 17.23
CA VAL A 281 2.02 -11.61 16.60
C VAL A 281 2.56 -12.55 17.65
N LYS A 282 2.38 -13.86 17.44
CA LYS A 282 2.96 -14.92 18.26
C LYS A 282 3.96 -15.71 17.43
N GLN A 283 5.16 -15.89 17.96
CA GLN A 283 6.20 -16.72 17.35
C GLN A 283 7.05 -17.39 18.44
N THR A 284 7.55 -18.58 18.14
CA THR A 284 8.59 -19.25 18.94
C THR A 284 9.90 -19.16 18.15
N ASN A 285 10.97 -18.79 18.83
CA ASN A 285 12.32 -18.81 18.28
C ASN A 285 13.19 -19.72 19.13
N THR A 286 14.00 -20.55 18.50
CA THR A 286 15.13 -21.21 19.16
C THR A 286 16.34 -20.27 19.16
N TYR A 287 17.05 -20.21 20.27
CA TYR A 287 18.30 -19.47 20.43
C TYR A 287 19.40 -20.43 20.82
N SER A 288 20.64 -20.13 20.42
CA SER A 288 21.81 -20.87 20.87
C SER A 288 22.41 -20.20 22.12
N GLN A 289 22.98 -21.01 23.01
CA GLN A 289 23.73 -20.57 24.18
C GLN A 289 25.00 -21.41 24.31
N GLN A 290 26.12 -20.73 24.48
CA GLN A 290 27.40 -21.38 24.72
C GLN A 290 27.48 -21.80 26.19
N GLU A 291 27.79 -23.07 26.43
CA GLU A 291 28.07 -23.59 27.77
C GLU A 291 29.48 -24.21 27.79
N THR A 292 30.21 -23.94 28.87
CA THR A 292 31.49 -24.62 29.14
C THR A 292 31.21 -25.83 30.01
N VAL A 293 31.55 -27.01 29.51
CA VAL A 293 31.44 -28.28 30.23
C VAL A 293 32.86 -28.75 30.53
N THR A 294 33.12 -29.16 31.77
CA THR A 294 34.39 -29.82 32.12
C THR A 294 34.36 -31.25 31.58
N TRP A 295 35.21 -31.54 30.61
CA TRP A 295 35.51 -32.90 30.21
C TRP A 295 36.57 -33.47 31.16
N SER A 296 36.38 -34.71 31.59
CA SER A 296 37.27 -35.40 32.51
C SER A 296 37.45 -36.84 32.05
N ASP A 297 38.70 -37.29 31.96
CA ASP A 297 39.05 -38.67 31.61
C ASP A 297 40.40 -39.05 32.24
N THR A 298 40.84 -40.29 32.05
CA THR A 298 42.05 -40.85 32.63
C THR A 298 43.30 -40.17 32.09
N ALA A 299 44.13 -39.56 32.93
CA ALA A 299 45.46 -39.09 32.55
C ALA A 299 46.47 -40.23 32.60
N TRP A 300 46.50 -40.94 33.73
CA TRP A 300 47.32 -42.13 33.90
C TRP A 300 46.74 -43.07 34.95
N VAL A 301 47.10 -44.36 34.85
CA VAL A 301 46.79 -45.40 35.85
C VAL A 301 48.06 -46.13 36.24
N ASN A 302 48.30 -46.27 37.54
CA ASN A 302 49.28 -47.23 38.05
C ASN A 302 48.65 -48.64 38.03
N THR A 303 49.24 -49.53 37.24
CA THR A 303 48.70 -50.87 36.99
C THR A 303 48.87 -51.84 38.16
N GLU A 304 49.70 -51.53 39.16
CA GLU A 304 49.90 -52.36 40.34
C GLU A 304 49.03 -51.91 41.53
N THR A 305 48.95 -50.60 41.78
CA THR A 305 48.20 -50.04 42.92
C THR A 305 46.75 -49.71 42.58
N ALA A 306 46.38 -49.75 41.30
CA ALA A 306 45.11 -49.24 40.76
C ALA A 306 44.85 -47.75 41.05
N GLU A 307 45.90 -46.99 41.34
CA GLU A 307 45.82 -45.53 41.49
C GLU A 307 45.57 -44.86 40.14
N LEU A 308 44.62 -43.93 40.10
CA LEU A 308 44.15 -43.24 38.90
C LEU A 308 44.31 -41.72 39.08
N SER A 309 44.83 -41.07 38.05
CA SER A 309 44.79 -39.61 37.91
C SER A 309 43.93 -39.22 36.71
N LEU A 310 43.17 -38.12 36.84
CA LEU A 310 42.31 -37.59 35.79
C LEU A 310 42.93 -36.35 35.15
N VAL A 311 42.69 -36.19 33.86
CA VAL A 311 42.88 -34.93 33.14
C VAL A 311 41.52 -34.27 33.02
N GLU A 312 41.47 -32.98 33.32
CA GLU A 312 40.28 -32.16 33.15
C GLU A 312 40.56 -31.04 32.15
N ALA A 313 39.66 -30.87 31.19
CA ALA A 313 39.76 -29.80 30.20
C ALA A 313 38.38 -29.18 29.94
N PRO A 314 38.29 -27.83 29.87
CA PRO A 314 37.03 -27.18 29.51
C PRO A 314 36.74 -27.39 28.03
N LEU A 315 35.54 -27.88 27.71
CA LEU A 315 34.98 -27.95 26.36
C LEU A 315 33.84 -26.96 26.22
N THR A 316 33.83 -26.23 25.12
CA THR A 316 32.69 -25.42 24.72
C THR A 316 31.69 -26.29 23.96
N GLN A 317 30.42 -26.24 24.36
CA GLN A 317 29.30 -26.87 23.64
C GLN A 317 28.19 -25.87 23.39
N MET A 318 27.45 -26.07 22.30
CA MET A 318 26.25 -25.27 22.02
C MET A 318 24.98 -25.95 22.53
N ARG A 319 24.17 -25.21 23.30
CA ARG A 319 22.82 -25.61 23.69
C ARG A 319 21.77 -24.76 22.99
N PHE A 320 20.59 -25.35 22.79
CA PHE A 320 19.46 -24.70 22.13
C PHE A 320 18.28 -24.60 23.08
N ALA A 321 17.68 -23.43 23.15
CA ALA A 321 16.50 -23.17 23.98
C ALA A 321 15.44 -22.39 23.22
N ASP A 322 14.18 -22.81 23.36
CA ASP A 322 13.04 -22.12 22.77
C ASP A 322 12.57 -20.97 23.66
N SER A 323 12.19 -19.86 23.03
CA SER A 323 11.52 -18.74 23.67
C SER A 323 10.33 -18.28 22.85
N VAL A 324 9.18 -18.15 23.54
CA VAL A 324 7.92 -17.72 22.96
C VAL A 324 7.78 -16.21 23.09
N ARG A 325 7.52 -15.54 21.98
CA ARG A 325 7.34 -14.09 21.90
C ARG A 325 5.92 -13.76 21.43
N THR A 326 5.22 -12.96 22.23
CA THR A 326 3.87 -12.45 21.93
C THR A 326 3.86 -10.93 21.92
N LEU A 327 3.68 -10.37 20.74
CA LEU A 327 3.61 -8.93 20.45
C LEU A 327 2.16 -8.48 20.37
N ASN A 328 1.81 -7.41 21.08
CA ASN A 328 0.54 -6.70 20.92
C ASN A 328 0.82 -5.29 20.43
N ASP A 329 0.53 -5.06 19.17
CA ASP A 329 0.95 -3.91 18.39
C ASP A 329 -0.29 -3.16 17.88
N TYR A 330 -0.16 -1.86 17.63
CA TYR A 330 -1.25 -1.07 17.08
C TYR A 330 -0.78 0.08 16.18
N SER A 331 -1.68 0.53 15.31
CA SER A 331 -1.52 1.70 14.45
C SER A 331 -2.81 2.51 14.41
N LEU A 332 -2.70 3.82 14.59
CA LEU A 332 -3.78 4.79 14.44
C LEU A 332 -3.45 5.68 13.25
N MET A 333 -4.42 5.92 12.37
CA MET A 333 -4.23 6.74 11.19
C MET A 333 -5.40 7.68 10.96
N ALA A 334 -5.09 8.92 10.58
CA ALA A 334 -6.04 9.91 10.11
C ALA A 334 -5.62 10.37 8.71
N ASN A 335 -6.58 10.50 7.80
CA ASN A 335 -6.36 10.98 6.45
C ASN A 335 -7.46 11.98 6.06
N VAL A 336 -7.08 13.02 5.32
CA VAL A 336 -8.00 13.95 4.66
C VAL A 336 -7.75 13.93 3.16
N ARG A 337 -8.81 13.82 2.37
CA ARG A 337 -8.79 13.97 0.91
C ARG A 337 -9.68 15.13 0.50
N ILE A 338 -9.15 15.98 -0.38
CA ILE A 338 -9.85 17.14 -0.92
C ILE A 338 -10.13 16.89 -2.40
N ASN A 339 -11.40 16.86 -2.80
CA ASN A 339 -11.82 16.68 -4.18
C ASN A 339 -11.79 18.02 -4.93
N ALA A 340 -10.74 18.25 -5.73
CA ALA A 340 -10.49 19.47 -6.50
C ALA A 340 -10.62 19.21 -8.02
N GLY A 341 -11.77 18.67 -8.43
CA GLY A 341 -12.00 18.29 -9.82
C GLY A 341 -11.26 17.01 -10.18
N VAL A 342 -10.43 17.06 -11.24
CA VAL A 342 -9.67 15.88 -11.71
C VAL A 342 -8.52 15.53 -10.78
N PHE A 343 -8.11 16.46 -9.92
CA PHE A 343 -7.09 16.28 -8.90
C PHE A 343 -7.75 16.13 -7.53
N SER A 344 -7.24 15.22 -6.72
CA SER A 344 -7.69 15.02 -5.36
C SER A 344 -6.49 14.81 -4.45
N PRO A 345 -5.87 15.90 -3.95
CA PRO A 345 -4.78 15.80 -2.99
C PRO A 345 -5.27 15.18 -1.68
N GLU A 346 -4.37 14.45 -1.02
CA GLU A 346 -4.62 13.82 0.27
C GLU A 346 -3.43 13.98 1.21
N PHE A 347 -3.73 14.06 2.50
CA PHE A 347 -2.75 14.18 3.56
C PHE A 347 -3.10 13.20 4.68
N GLY A 348 -2.09 12.46 5.15
CA GLY A 348 -2.26 11.46 6.19
C GLY A 348 -1.25 11.62 7.31
N TYR A 349 -1.68 11.29 8.52
CA TYR A 349 -0.83 11.11 9.68
C TYR A 349 -1.11 9.75 10.31
N ALA A 350 -0.08 9.00 10.65
CA ALA A 350 -0.21 7.78 11.43
C ALA A 350 0.76 7.75 12.61
N TYR A 351 0.28 7.18 13.72
CA TYR A 351 1.06 6.88 14.91
C TYR A 351 0.94 5.38 15.20
N SER A 352 2.08 4.68 15.27
CA SER A 352 2.11 3.24 15.49
C SER A 352 3.06 2.87 16.62
N LYS A 353 2.69 1.86 17.40
CA LYS A 353 3.58 1.16 18.33
C LYS A 353 3.71 -0.29 17.85
N LEU A 354 4.84 -0.59 17.23
CA LEU A 354 5.12 -1.92 16.67
C LEU A 354 6.38 -2.53 17.30
N ASN A 355 6.46 -3.85 17.41
CA ASN A 355 7.62 -4.61 17.85
C ASN A 355 8.19 -4.17 19.23
N TYR A 356 7.39 -4.27 20.29
CA TYR A 356 7.69 -3.97 21.72
C TYR A 356 8.02 -2.52 22.11
N SER A 357 8.51 -1.65 21.23
CA SER A 357 8.89 -0.29 21.64
C SER A 357 9.13 0.71 20.51
N LYS A 358 9.01 0.33 19.25
CA LYS A 358 9.21 1.27 18.14
C LYS A 358 7.96 2.13 17.98
N LYS A 359 8.05 3.35 18.50
CA LYS A 359 7.13 4.44 18.17
C LYS A 359 7.46 4.92 16.77
N ILE A 360 6.51 4.80 15.85
CA ILE A 360 6.64 5.27 14.47
C ILE A 360 5.62 6.36 14.26
N GLN A 361 6.11 7.51 13.77
CA GLN A 361 5.25 8.56 13.24
C GLN A 361 5.40 8.57 11.72
N GLN A 362 4.29 8.69 11.01
CA GLN A 362 4.27 8.67 9.56
C GLN A 362 3.44 9.84 9.05
N LEU A 363 4.04 10.63 8.17
CA LEU A 363 3.37 11.68 7.41
C LEU A 363 3.21 11.21 5.96
N GLN A 364 2.05 11.42 5.38
CA GLN A 364 1.74 11.06 4.00
C GLN A 364 1.21 12.27 3.25
N ALA A 365 1.69 12.45 2.02
CA ALA A 365 1.08 13.34 1.04
C ALA A 365 0.81 12.52 -0.23
N GLY A 366 -0.39 12.63 -0.77
CA GLY A 366 -0.77 11.91 -1.98
C GLY A 366 -1.58 12.76 -2.94
N LEU A 367 -1.68 12.28 -4.17
CA LEU A 367 -2.46 12.90 -5.23
C LEU A 367 -3.16 11.82 -6.03
N PHE A 368 -4.49 11.85 -5.99
CA PHE A 368 -5.33 11.02 -6.83
C PHE A 368 -5.80 11.82 -8.05
N ILE A 369 -5.67 11.25 -9.25
CA ILE A 369 -5.96 11.93 -10.52
C ILE A 369 -6.90 11.07 -11.36
N MET A 370 -7.97 11.68 -11.88
CA MET A 370 -8.92 11.06 -12.82
C MET A 370 -8.96 11.86 -14.13
N PRO A 371 -7.99 11.69 -15.04
CA PRO A 371 -7.86 12.51 -16.25
C PRO A 371 -9.09 12.45 -17.17
N MET A 372 -9.79 11.31 -17.22
CA MET A 372 -10.99 11.13 -18.04
C MET A 372 -12.28 11.64 -17.36
N GLY A 373 -12.19 12.17 -16.14
CA GLY A 373 -13.35 12.62 -15.37
C GLY A 373 -14.21 11.49 -14.79
N ASN A 374 -13.69 10.27 -14.81
CA ASN A 374 -14.29 9.04 -14.29
C ASN A 374 -13.19 8.04 -13.92
N LEU A 375 -13.59 6.82 -13.55
CA LEU A 375 -12.69 5.74 -13.13
C LEU A 375 -12.18 4.86 -14.30
N ASN A 376 -12.40 5.24 -15.56
CA ASN A 376 -11.87 4.47 -16.70
C ASN A 376 -10.36 4.57 -16.80
N LEU A 377 -9.77 5.65 -16.28
CA LEU A 377 -8.33 5.82 -16.09
C LEU A 377 -8.11 6.70 -14.87
N TYR A 378 -7.29 6.23 -13.94
CA TYR A 378 -6.86 7.01 -12.78
C TYR A 378 -5.41 6.68 -12.39
N SER A 379 -4.81 7.61 -11.67
CA SER A 379 -3.48 7.49 -11.11
C SER A 379 -3.52 7.93 -9.65
N HIS A 380 -2.77 7.24 -8.80
CA HIS A 380 -2.61 7.60 -7.39
C HIS A 380 -1.14 7.54 -7.01
N SER A 381 -0.59 8.71 -6.68
CA SER A 381 0.77 8.85 -6.17
C SER A 381 0.72 9.13 -4.68
N VAL A 382 1.53 8.44 -3.88
CA VAL A 382 1.66 8.67 -2.44
C VAL A 382 3.13 8.70 -2.08
N PHE A 383 3.52 9.75 -1.35
CA PHE A 383 4.82 9.85 -0.70
C PHE A 383 4.62 9.84 0.81
N ALA A 384 5.38 9.00 1.50
CA ALA A 384 5.35 8.90 2.94
C ALA A 384 6.73 9.10 3.54
N PHE A 385 6.77 9.87 4.64
CA PHE A 385 7.94 10.07 5.47
C PHE A 385 7.70 9.44 6.83
N MET A 386 8.58 8.54 7.23
CA MET A 386 8.49 7.80 8.49
C MET A 386 9.63 8.19 9.41
N ILE A 387 9.26 8.49 10.65
CA ILE A 387 10.17 8.88 11.72
C ILE A 387 10.08 7.81 12.80
N THR A 388 11.22 7.17 13.05
CA THR A 388 11.45 6.29 14.20
C THR A 388 12.45 6.94 15.15
N GLN A 389 12.60 6.43 16.37
CA GLN A 389 13.46 7.04 17.41
C GLN A 389 14.90 7.32 16.97
N SER A 390 15.44 6.58 16.00
CA SER A 390 16.84 6.71 15.55
C SER A 390 17.03 6.83 14.05
N LYS A 391 15.96 6.70 13.24
CA LYS A 391 16.06 6.68 11.78
C LYS A 391 14.87 7.35 11.12
N GLN A 392 15.15 8.02 10.02
CA GLN A 392 14.15 8.53 9.07
C GLN A 392 14.16 7.67 7.82
N SER A 393 13.00 7.50 7.20
CA SER A 393 12.89 6.75 5.95
C SER A 393 11.71 7.22 5.13
N THR A 394 11.76 6.91 3.83
CA THR A 394 10.74 7.30 2.86
C THR A 394 10.17 6.09 2.18
N VAL A 395 8.92 6.23 1.76
CA VAL A 395 8.21 5.27 0.90
C VAL A 395 7.51 6.06 -0.19
N PHE A 396 7.65 5.58 -1.43
CA PHE A 396 6.90 6.09 -2.56
C PHE A 396 6.03 4.98 -3.13
N LYS A 397 4.77 5.33 -3.45
CA LYS A 397 3.81 4.44 -4.09
C LYS A 397 3.23 5.14 -5.31
N GLN A 398 3.20 4.41 -6.42
CA GLN A 398 2.50 4.83 -7.63
C GLN A 398 1.53 3.72 -8.03
N THR A 399 0.27 4.08 -8.22
CA THR A 399 -0.79 3.17 -8.70
C THR A 399 -1.38 3.74 -9.98
N ILE A 400 -1.61 2.90 -10.97
CA ILE A 400 -2.35 3.24 -12.18
C ILE A 400 -3.47 2.22 -12.32
N GLY A 401 -4.70 2.70 -12.47
CA GLY A 401 -5.86 1.86 -12.69
C GLY A 401 -6.59 2.28 -13.95
N PHE A 402 -7.08 1.30 -14.70
CA PHE A 402 -7.87 1.55 -15.89
C PHE A 402 -8.90 0.44 -16.13
N ASN A 403 -9.97 0.82 -16.82
CA ASN A 403 -10.96 -0.13 -17.31
C ASN A 403 -10.42 -0.77 -18.61
N ILE A 404 -10.33 -2.10 -18.65
CA ILE A 404 -9.93 -2.84 -19.87
C ILE A 404 -11.13 -2.90 -20.83
N ALA A 405 -12.22 -3.46 -20.32
CA ALA A 405 -13.52 -3.57 -20.94
C ALA A 405 -14.54 -3.63 -19.80
N ARG A 406 -15.83 -3.40 -20.03
CA ARG A 406 -16.82 -3.69 -18.97
C ARG A 406 -17.12 -5.20 -18.98
N PRO A 407 -17.06 -5.89 -17.83
CA PRO A 407 -16.96 -5.41 -16.44
C PRO A 407 -15.57 -5.60 -15.77
N LEU A 408 -14.48 -5.50 -16.53
CA LEU A 408 -13.11 -5.82 -16.14
C LEU A 408 -12.24 -4.57 -15.90
N TRP A 409 -11.65 -4.48 -14.72
CA TRP A 409 -10.70 -3.44 -14.32
C TRP A 409 -9.35 -4.03 -13.98
N PHE A 410 -8.30 -3.26 -14.26
CA PHE A 410 -6.94 -3.60 -13.91
C PHE A 410 -6.28 -2.45 -13.16
N GLU A 411 -5.57 -2.79 -12.09
CA GLU A 411 -4.69 -1.88 -11.36
C GLU A 411 -3.29 -2.46 -11.30
N ALA A 412 -2.28 -1.60 -11.51
CA ALA A 412 -0.88 -1.91 -11.24
C ALA A 412 -0.31 -0.89 -10.26
N SER A 413 0.46 -1.37 -9.28
CA SER A 413 1.13 -0.54 -8.29
C SER A 413 2.60 -0.91 -8.13
N VAL A 414 3.43 0.11 -7.89
CA VAL A 414 4.81 -0.05 -7.40
C VAL A 414 4.94 0.68 -6.07
N LEU A 415 5.51 0.00 -5.08
CA LEU A 415 5.90 0.56 -3.79
C LEU A 415 7.40 0.37 -3.62
N THR A 416 8.13 1.45 -3.33
CA THR A 416 9.59 1.43 -3.18
C THR A 416 10.03 2.30 -2.01
N GLY A 417 11.20 2.01 -1.45
CA GLY A 417 11.74 2.65 -0.24
C GLY A 417 11.83 1.66 0.92
N LYS A 418 11.89 2.16 2.17
CA LYS A 418 11.96 1.28 3.34
C LYS A 418 10.57 0.86 3.75
N LEU A 419 10.07 -0.29 3.28
CA LEU A 419 8.67 -0.66 3.52
C LEU A 419 8.41 -1.23 4.92
N ASN A 420 9.43 -1.67 5.65
CA ASN A 420 9.24 -2.19 7.01
C ASN A 420 8.59 -1.13 7.92
N LEU A 421 7.56 -1.54 8.66
CA LEU A 421 6.80 -0.71 9.60
C LEU A 421 5.90 0.36 8.95
N PHE A 422 5.80 0.38 7.62
CA PHE A 422 4.93 1.30 6.89
C PHE A 422 3.46 0.93 7.05
N ALA A 423 2.62 1.94 7.30
CA ALA A 423 1.16 1.82 7.24
C ALA A 423 0.65 2.31 5.87
N ASP A 424 0.02 1.42 5.10
CA ASP A 424 -0.58 1.70 3.79
C ASP A 424 -2.12 1.61 3.87
N GLN A 425 -2.81 2.11 2.84
CA GLN A 425 -4.26 2.01 2.68
C GLN A 425 -5.03 2.49 3.93
N ASN A 426 -4.72 3.70 4.41
CA ASN A 426 -5.33 4.28 5.61
C ASN A 426 -5.15 3.41 6.87
N GLY A 427 -4.03 2.69 6.97
CA GLY A 427 -3.70 1.82 8.10
C GLY A 427 -4.27 0.41 7.99
N TYR A 428 -4.95 0.07 6.89
CA TYR A 428 -5.47 -1.27 6.67
C TYR A 428 -4.37 -2.31 6.54
N ILE A 429 -3.25 -1.94 5.90
CA ILE A 429 -2.10 -2.83 5.74
C ILE A 429 -0.93 -2.26 6.55
N ILE A 430 -0.42 -3.07 7.49
CA ILE A 430 0.80 -2.77 8.23
C ILE A 430 1.91 -3.70 7.73
N TYR A 431 2.97 -3.12 7.17
CA TYR A 431 4.13 -3.85 6.66
C TYR A 431 5.06 -4.28 7.81
N ASN A 432 4.56 -5.11 8.74
CA ASN A 432 5.34 -5.66 9.85
C ASN A 432 6.13 -6.91 9.44
N MET A 433 6.98 -6.78 8.41
CA MET A 433 7.75 -7.91 7.88
C MET A 433 9.12 -8.03 8.57
N PRO A 434 9.58 -9.26 8.87
CA PRO A 434 10.90 -9.50 9.44
C PRO A 434 12.02 -9.30 8.41
N ASP A 435 11.76 -9.67 7.15
CA ASP A 435 12.66 -9.43 6.03
C ASP A 435 12.65 -7.93 5.66
N GLU A 436 13.80 -7.37 5.28
CA GLU A 436 13.93 -5.96 4.91
C GLU A 436 13.44 -5.73 3.48
N VAL A 437 12.18 -5.30 3.33
CA VAL A 437 11.54 -5.12 2.02
C VAL A 437 11.87 -3.75 1.43
N SER A 438 12.35 -3.74 0.19
CA SER A 438 12.71 -2.51 -0.54
C SER A 438 11.82 -2.21 -1.75
N LEU A 439 11.19 -3.24 -2.33
CA LEU A 439 10.34 -3.11 -3.51
C LEU A 439 9.17 -4.08 -3.43
N LYS A 440 7.99 -3.60 -3.79
CA LYS A 440 6.80 -4.41 -4.03
C LYS A 440 6.11 -3.95 -5.31
N LEU A 441 5.89 -4.88 -6.22
CA LEU A 441 5.03 -4.72 -7.39
C LEU A 441 3.71 -5.44 -7.12
N GLU A 442 2.61 -4.83 -7.50
CA GLU A 442 1.27 -5.39 -7.32
C GLU A 442 0.46 -5.21 -8.59
N SER A 443 -0.31 -6.23 -8.95
CA SER A 443 -1.31 -6.16 -10.01
C SER A 443 -2.61 -6.76 -9.50
N VAL A 444 -3.72 -6.09 -9.78
CA VAL A 444 -5.06 -6.52 -9.38
C VAL A 444 -5.95 -6.54 -10.62
N LEU A 445 -6.52 -7.70 -10.91
CA LEU A 445 -7.60 -7.84 -11.86
C LEU A 445 -8.91 -7.91 -11.08
N THR A 446 -9.87 -7.06 -11.43
CA THR A 446 -11.18 -7.00 -10.79
C THR A 446 -12.27 -7.20 -11.84
N CYS A 447 -13.21 -8.10 -11.58
CA CYS A 447 -14.37 -8.35 -12.44
C CYS A 447 -15.66 -8.16 -11.64
N LEU A 448 -16.58 -7.34 -12.15
CA LEU A 448 -17.91 -7.17 -11.58
C LEU A 448 -18.91 -8.12 -12.27
N ILE A 449 -19.45 -9.07 -11.52
CA ILE A 449 -20.48 -10.01 -11.95
C ILE A 449 -21.85 -9.48 -11.51
N GLY A 450 -22.64 -9.03 -12.48
CA GLY A 450 -23.93 -8.38 -12.21
C GLY A 450 -23.74 -7.03 -11.49
N LYS A 451 -24.60 -6.74 -10.51
CA LYS A 451 -24.56 -5.47 -9.74
C LYS A 451 -23.98 -5.63 -8.33
N ASN A 452 -23.84 -6.86 -7.85
CA ASN A 452 -23.63 -7.15 -6.43
C ASN A 452 -22.35 -7.95 -6.16
N LEU A 453 -21.83 -8.73 -7.12
CA LEU A 453 -20.68 -9.59 -6.87
C LEU A 453 -19.45 -9.04 -7.59
N GLN A 454 -18.35 -8.86 -6.85
CA GLN A 454 -17.04 -8.51 -7.38
C GLN A 454 -16.06 -9.63 -7.07
N LEU A 455 -15.36 -10.12 -8.09
CA LEU A 455 -14.23 -11.04 -7.94
C LEU A 455 -12.92 -10.27 -8.17
N SER A 456 -11.89 -10.61 -7.41
CA SER A 456 -10.55 -10.06 -7.60
C SER A 456 -9.48 -11.14 -7.60
N LEU A 457 -8.47 -10.94 -8.43
CA LEU A 457 -7.22 -11.69 -8.40
C LEU A 457 -6.08 -10.69 -8.27
N ARG A 458 -5.33 -10.80 -7.18
CA ARG A 458 -4.17 -9.96 -6.89
C ARG A 458 -2.90 -10.80 -6.94
N VAL A 459 -1.91 -10.31 -7.67
CA VAL A 459 -0.56 -10.88 -7.72
C VAL A 459 0.41 -9.83 -7.21
N GLN A 460 1.31 -10.22 -6.31
CA GLN A 460 2.34 -9.34 -5.77
C GLN A 460 3.71 -9.98 -5.94
N HIS A 461 4.68 -9.21 -6.41
CA HIS A 461 6.09 -9.56 -6.37
C HIS A 461 6.81 -8.68 -5.35
N THR A 462 7.60 -9.25 -4.45
CA THR A 462 8.35 -8.49 -3.43
C THR A 462 9.83 -8.84 -3.49
N GLN A 463 10.68 -7.83 -3.33
CA GLN A 463 12.12 -8.00 -3.12
C GLN A 463 12.49 -7.57 -1.71
N ALA A 464 13.23 -8.43 -1.01
CA ALA A 464 13.64 -8.22 0.36
C ALA A 464 15.06 -8.71 0.61
N LYS A 465 15.65 -8.28 1.71
CA LYS A 465 16.91 -8.82 2.24
C LYS A 465 16.68 -9.49 3.58
N ARG A 466 17.23 -10.68 3.75
CA ARG A 466 17.16 -11.45 4.99
C ARG A 466 18.51 -11.44 5.70
N PRO A 467 18.57 -11.11 7.00
CA PRO A 467 19.80 -11.18 7.76
C PRO A 467 20.15 -12.61 8.15
N TYR A 468 21.44 -12.88 8.22
CA TYR A 468 22.03 -14.05 8.88
C TYR A 468 23.28 -13.62 9.65
N PHE A 469 23.71 -14.46 10.58
CA PHE A 469 24.87 -14.18 11.41
C PHE A 469 25.86 -15.35 11.37
N TRP A 470 27.14 -15.05 11.52
CA TRP A 470 28.22 -16.04 11.55
C TRP A 470 29.37 -15.55 12.40
N TYR A 471 30.15 -16.45 12.99
CA TYR A 471 31.24 -16.08 13.88
C TYR A 471 32.56 -15.95 13.13
N ASN A 472 33.22 -14.81 13.27
CA ASN A 472 34.56 -14.56 12.77
C ASN A 472 35.56 -14.71 13.91
N ASN A 473 36.41 -15.72 13.82
CA ASN A 473 37.43 -16.03 14.80
C ASN A 473 38.52 -14.95 14.88
N THR A 474 38.82 -14.28 13.77
CA THR A 474 39.84 -13.22 13.72
C THR A 474 39.41 -11.98 14.50
N GLU A 475 38.12 -11.66 14.45
CA GLU A 475 37.53 -10.48 15.12
C GLU A 475 36.94 -10.84 16.49
N SER A 476 36.92 -12.13 16.85
CA SER A 476 36.23 -12.66 18.02
C SER A 476 34.78 -12.17 18.15
N ALA A 477 34.08 -12.03 17.03
CA ALA A 477 32.80 -11.34 16.96
C ALA A 477 31.78 -12.07 16.07
N LEU A 478 30.51 -11.93 16.44
CA LEU A 478 29.38 -12.34 15.61
C LEU A 478 29.12 -11.27 14.54
N ASN A 479 29.36 -11.63 13.29
CA ASN A 479 29.15 -10.77 12.15
C ASN A 479 27.74 -10.93 11.58
N LYS A 480 27.18 -9.82 11.10
CA LYS A 480 25.87 -9.78 10.44
C LYS A 480 26.05 -9.56 8.94
N SER A 481 25.42 -10.41 8.14
CA SER A 481 25.34 -10.25 6.70
C SER A 481 23.89 -10.41 6.23
N GLN A 482 23.65 -10.26 4.92
CA GLN A 482 22.31 -10.33 4.34
C GLN A 482 22.33 -11.01 2.97
N TYR A 483 21.26 -11.71 2.63
CA TYR A 483 21.04 -12.26 1.29
C TYR A 483 19.66 -11.89 0.73
N SER A 484 19.56 -11.85 -0.59
CA SER A 484 18.36 -11.44 -1.30
C SER A 484 17.29 -12.54 -1.30
N ILE A 485 16.05 -12.13 -1.04
CA ILE A 485 14.84 -12.94 -1.12
C ILE A 485 13.87 -12.28 -2.09
N GLN A 486 13.19 -13.10 -2.88
CA GLN A 486 12.04 -12.71 -3.65
C GLN A 486 10.81 -13.49 -3.18
N SER A 487 9.65 -12.88 -3.23
CA SER A 487 8.39 -13.58 -2.98
C SER A 487 7.33 -13.26 -4.03
N GLN A 488 6.47 -14.23 -4.26
CA GLN A 488 5.25 -14.12 -5.07
C GLN A 488 4.06 -14.37 -4.17
N THR A 489 3.13 -13.43 -4.10
CA THR A 489 1.87 -13.59 -3.37
C THR A 489 0.72 -13.61 -4.37
N ILE A 490 -0.15 -14.62 -4.26
CA ILE A 490 -1.38 -14.71 -5.05
C ILE A 490 -2.54 -14.64 -4.07
N ILE A 491 -3.47 -13.72 -4.28
CA ILE A 491 -4.65 -13.51 -3.43
C ILE A 491 -5.90 -13.52 -4.31
N GLY A 492 -6.83 -14.42 -4.01
CA GLY A 492 -8.17 -14.42 -4.60
C GLY A 492 -9.15 -13.78 -3.62
N GLY A 493 -10.05 -12.95 -4.15
CA GLY A 493 -11.00 -12.20 -3.33
C GLY A 493 -12.41 -12.20 -3.88
N VAL A 494 -13.37 -12.20 -2.96
CA VAL A 494 -14.79 -12.07 -3.25
C VAL A 494 -15.35 -10.93 -2.42
N LYS A 495 -16.07 -10.03 -3.08
CA LYS A 495 -16.78 -8.93 -2.43
C LYS A 495 -18.23 -8.88 -2.88
N TRP A 496 -19.13 -8.81 -1.92
CA TRP A 496 -20.55 -8.55 -2.13
C TRP A 496 -20.88 -7.10 -1.82
N ILE A 497 -21.63 -6.45 -2.71
CA ILE A 497 -22.10 -5.06 -2.63
C ILE A 497 -23.63 -5.09 -2.50
N PHE A 498 -24.18 -4.44 -1.47
CA PHE A 498 -25.60 -4.50 -1.10
C PHE A 498 -26.43 -3.28 -1.51
#